data_AF-A0A354TG84-F1
#
_entry.id   AF-A0A354TG84-F1
#
_cell.length_a   1.000
_cell.length_b   1.000
_cell.length_c   1.000
_cell.angle_alpha   90.00
_cell.angle_beta   90.00
_cell.angle_gamma   90.00
#
_symmetry.space_group_name_H-M   'P 1'
#
loop_
_entity.id
_entity.type
_entity.pdbx_description
1 polymer ?
#
loop_
_entity_poly.entity_id
_entity_poly.type
_entity_poly.pdbx_seq_one_letter_code
_entity_poly.pdbx_strand_id
1 'polypeptide(L)'
;MPRNEQNELQEAGHGASFVAFMLSRLLAITFLLASSAMAQVSGDASDLETGLVAKWDEVMPLDADKPLKLPDTADGAKLGDFAVSFMFRLEGYPRGDHALELLWLTVDETCFLRFEVPPERGLLFRREWNGTIIAAPEMNAAKTWQHVVVNIKRDARQPLSGLWTHGVEVQSWREPPGAIELKKAEFLLPGVLKRGQIANLRLYNRALTRPEILELAAMPPMAALKPKLEPFPGSMKLMMEEVIAVLGGTEAVAMMEDGTMEALMLAQFPGSRVKVRNLAWEADTVFRMDRPMNFGGLKQQIQRAQATAVMLMFGRQECLERGEAGLAEFQTALEKIVAVCAEVTPRLALVEPPAFEGELSKHNATLKKYAAAMAEVAKQHGALFAAQDADLQPGSTRDGLNLTSTGASRLGISLAKLWGGDAKAPDARLKALIGEKNRLWHRYWRPANWAFLHGDRTAQPSSRNHTDPTQRWFPDELEQFKPLIEAKEHEIWKLANDLGGKLP
;
A
#
# COMPACT_ATOMS: atom_id res chain seq x y z
N MET A 1 -31.53 -44.33 -57.63
CA MET A 1 -30.88 -43.02 -57.41
C MET A 1 -30.76 -42.81 -55.92
N PRO A 2 -29.54 -42.75 -55.36
CA PRO A 2 -29.30 -42.76 -53.93
C PRO A 2 -29.44 -41.35 -53.33
N ARG A 3 -29.95 -41.27 -52.10
CA ARG A 3 -29.98 -40.04 -51.29
C ARG A 3 -28.57 -39.77 -50.74
N ASN A 4 -28.18 -38.50 -50.78
CA ASN A 4 -26.90 -37.95 -50.37
C ASN A 4 -26.54 -38.27 -48.90
N GLU A 5 -25.65 -39.23 -48.67
CA GLU A 5 -24.92 -39.41 -47.40
C GLU A 5 -23.79 -38.38 -47.20
N GLN A 6 -23.48 -37.55 -48.22
CA GLN A 6 -22.37 -36.60 -48.16
C GLN A 6 -22.69 -35.28 -47.43
N ASN A 7 -23.96 -34.93 -47.22
CA ASN A 7 -24.32 -33.69 -46.52
C ASN A 7 -24.35 -33.82 -44.99
N GLU A 8 -24.63 -35.01 -44.43
CA GLU A 8 -24.69 -35.20 -42.97
C GLU A 8 -23.29 -35.26 -42.33
N LEU A 9 -22.28 -35.74 -43.05
CA LEU A 9 -20.89 -35.78 -42.56
C LEU A 9 -20.23 -34.39 -42.53
N GLN A 10 -20.69 -33.45 -43.34
CA GLN A 10 -20.12 -32.11 -43.44
C GLN A 10 -20.66 -31.15 -42.35
N GLU A 11 -21.90 -31.34 -41.91
CA GLU A 11 -22.47 -30.61 -40.75
C GLU A 11 -21.95 -31.14 -39.41
N ALA A 12 -21.75 -32.46 -39.28
CA ALA A 12 -21.16 -33.05 -38.07
C ALA A 12 -19.70 -32.62 -37.83
N GLY A 13 -18.90 -32.45 -38.89
CA GLY A 13 -17.51 -32.00 -38.80
C GLY A 13 -17.36 -30.52 -38.38
N HIS A 14 -18.30 -29.65 -38.78
CA HIS A 14 -18.29 -28.24 -38.38
C HIS A 14 -18.75 -28.04 -36.94
N GLY A 15 -19.73 -28.81 -36.46
CA GLY A 15 -20.17 -28.78 -35.06
C GLY A 15 -19.08 -29.25 -34.08
N ALA A 16 -18.38 -30.34 -34.40
CA ALA A 16 -17.30 -30.87 -33.58
C ALA A 16 -16.08 -29.94 -33.52
N SER A 17 -15.74 -29.28 -34.66
CA SER A 17 -14.64 -28.31 -34.72
C SER A 17 -14.94 -27.03 -33.95
N PHE A 18 -16.19 -26.55 -33.98
CA PHE A 18 -16.64 -25.37 -33.23
C PHE A 18 -16.68 -25.62 -31.72
N VAL A 19 -17.13 -26.80 -31.28
CA VAL A 19 -17.14 -27.20 -29.87
C VAL A 19 -15.72 -27.41 -29.34
N ALA A 20 -14.81 -28.01 -30.12
CA ALA A 20 -13.40 -28.14 -29.76
C ALA A 20 -12.67 -26.77 -29.69
N PHE A 21 -13.03 -25.83 -30.56
CA PHE A 21 -12.50 -24.47 -30.54
C PHE A 21 -13.03 -23.65 -29.34
N MET A 22 -14.29 -23.82 -28.96
CA MET A 22 -14.87 -23.24 -27.74
C MET A 22 -14.24 -23.84 -26.48
N LEU A 23 -14.07 -25.16 -26.41
CA LEU A 23 -13.44 -25.85 -25.27
C LEU A 23 -11.96 -25.47 -25.11
N SER A 24 -11.22 -25.28 -26.21
CA SER A 24 -9.82 -24.85 -26.13
C SER A 24 -9.68 -23.39 -25.70
N ARG A 25 -10.60 -22.50 -26.12
CA ARG A 25 -10.67 -21.13 -25.58
C ARG A 25 -11.14 -21.10 -24.13
N LEU A 26 -12.08 -21.95 -23.73
CA LEU A 26 -12.49 -22.08 -22.35
C LEU A 26 -11.31 -22.55 -21.50
N LEU A 27 -10.62 -23.64 -21.89
CA LEU A 27 -9.42 -24.13 -21.20
C LEU A 27 -8.29 -23.10 -21.17
N ALA A 28 -8.08 -22.34 -22.24
CA ALA A 28 -7.07 -21.28 -22.27
C ALA A 28 -7.45 -20.11 -21.33
N ILE A 29 -8.74 -19.75 -21.25
CA ILE A 29 -9.26 -18.77 -20.29
C ILE A 29 -9.16 -19.32 -18.87
N THR A 30 -9.45 -20.59 -18.62
CA THR A 30 -9.30 -21.23 -17.30
C THR A 30 -7.82 -21.34 -16.90
N PHE A 31 -6.90 -21.58 -17.84
CA PHE A 31 -5.45 -21.58 -17.59
C PHE A 31 -4.90 -20.17 -17.36
N LEU A 32 -5.38 -19.16 -18.08
CA LEU A 32 -5.05 -17.74 -17.85
C LEU A 32 -5.61 -17.25 -16.51
N LEU A 33 -6.80 -17.68 -16.12
CA LEU A 33 -7.41 -17.41 -14.81
C LEU A 33 -6.71 -18.18 -13.68
N ALA A 34 -6.28 -19.43 -13.90
CA ALA A 34 -5.55 -20.22 -12.91
C ALA A 34 -4.11 -19.73 -12.72
N SER A 35 -3.43 -19.29 -13.79
CA SER A 35 -2.08 -18.72 -13.70
C SER A 35 -2.07 -17.31 -13.09
N SER A 36 -3.10 -16.50 -13.32
CA SER A 36 -3.30 -15.23 -12.59
C SER A 36 -3.71 -15.44 -11.14
N ALA A 37 -4.53 -16.46 -10.83
CA ALA A 37 -4.90 -16.81 -9.46
C ALA A 37 -3.73 -17.36 -8.62
N MET A 38 -2.78 -18.10 -9.23
CA MET A 38 -1.59 -18.58 -8.52
C MET A 38 -0.57 -17.47 -8.24
N ALA A 39 -0.56 -16.38 -9.02
CA ALA A 39 0.44 -15.33 -8.90
C ALA A 39 0.18 -14.32 -7.77
N GLN A 40 -1.03 -14.25 -7.21
CA GLN A 40 -1.42 -13.11 -6.36
C GLN A 40 -1.70 -13.44 -4.88
N VAL A 41 -1.70 -14.73 -4.49
CA VAL A 41 -1.85 -15.15 -3.08
C VAL A 41 -0.50 -15.49 -2.43
N SER A 42 0.57 -15.64 -3.21
CA SER A 42 1.92 -15.41 -2.69
C SER A 42 2.10 -13.91 -2.59
N GLY A 43 2.42 -13.39 -1.40
CA GLY A 43 2.93 -12.03 -1.33
C GLY A 43 4.09 -11.92 -2.31
N ASP A 44 3.95 -11.08 -3.34
CA ASP A 44 5.06 -10.61 -4.15
C ASP A 44 5.97 -9.81 -3.21
N ALA A 45 6.74 -10.52 -2.38
CA ALA A 45 7.93 -9.98 -1.76
C ALA A 45 8.85 -9.66 -2.93
N SER A 46 9.13 -8.39 -3.14
CA SER A 46 9.97 -8.00 -4.27
C SER A 46 11.37 -8.54 -3.98
N ASP A 47 11.96 -9.27 -4.92
CA ASP A 47 13.33 -9.72 -4.76
C ASP A 47 14.29 -8.54 -4.96
N LEU A 48 14.58 -7.87 -3.85
CA LEU A 48 15.46 -6.71 -3.80
C LEU A 48 16.95 -7.06 -3.90
N GLU A 49 17.32 -8.34 -3.95
CA GLU A 49 18.71 -8.77 -4.18
C GLU A 49 18.97 -9.00 -5.67
N THR A 50 17.94 -9.28 -6.48
CA THR A 50 18.09 -9.39 -7.93
C THR A 50 18.64 -8.09 -8.54
N GLY A 51 19.76 -8.19 -9.23
CA GLY A 51 20.42 -7.06 -9.89
C GLY A 51 21.10 -6.08 -8.94
N LEU A 52 21.19 -6.40 -7.64
CA LEU A 52 21.95 -5.60 -6.68
C LEU A 52 23.45 -5.72 -6.99
N VAL A 53 24.09 -4.58 -7.21
CA VAL A 53 25.53 -4.47 -7.48
C VAL A 53 26.30 -4.20 -6.21
N ALA A 54 25.77 -3.33 -5.35
CA ALA A 54 26.36 -2.99 -4.07
C ALA A 54 25.30 -2.44 -3.11
N LYS A 55 25.48 -2.66 -1.81
CA LYS A 55 24.65 -2.06 -0.75
C LYS A 55 25.47 -1.60 0.45
N TRP A 56 24.88 -0.66 1.17
CA TRP A 56 25.35 -0.13 2.45
C TRP A 56 24.15 0.08 3.38
N ASP A 57 24.02 -0.76 4.39
CA ASP A 57 22.85 -0.75 5.28
C ASP A 57 23.07 0.04 6.59
N GLU A 58 24.28 0.53 6.84
CA GLU A 58 24.56 1.33 8.03
C GLU A 58 24.14 2.80 7.87
N VAL A 59 24.04 3.50 9.00
CA VAL A 59 23.81 4.94 9.06
C VAL A 59 25.16 5.68 9.09
N MET A 60 25.39 6.55 8.11
CA MET A 60 26.63 7.31 7.95
C MET A 60 26.40 8.82 8.07
N PRO A 61 27.31 9.58 8.68
CA PRO A 61 27.25 11.04 8.66
C PRO A 61 27.55 11.60 7.25
N LEU A 62 26.93 12.72 6.90
CA LEU A 62 27.18 13.43 5.63
C LEU A 62 28.50 14.24 5.62
N ASP A 63 29.24 14.30 6.74
CA ASP A 63 30.51 15.03 6.95
C ASP A 63 31.76 14.30 6.41
N ALA A 64 31.61 13.41 5.42
CA ALA A 64 32.76 12.71 4.87
C ALA A 64 33.44 13.60 3.81
N ASP A 65 34.56 14.25 4.16
CA ASP A 65 35.49 14.86 3.19
C ASP A 65 36.15 13.80 2.24
N LYS A 66 35.72 12.54 2.32
CA LYS A 66 36.21 11.40 1.55
C LYS A 66 35.04 10.71 0.84
N PRO A 67 35.21 10.28 -0.42
CA PRO A 67 34.21 9.45 -1.08
C PRO A 67 33.91 8.20 -0.25
N LEU A 68 32.62 7.90 -0.06
CA LEU A 68 32.17 6.62 0.46
C LEU A 68 32.39 5.58 -0.63
N LYS A 69 33.37 4.70 -0.41
CA LYS A 69 33.60 3.55 -1.28
C LYS A 69 32.57 2.47 -0.96
N LEU A 70 31.93 1.91 -1.98
CA LEU A 70 31.09 0.73 -1.78
C LEU A 70 31.94 -0.47 -1.30
N PRO A 71 31.38 -1.38 -0.47
CA PRO A 71 32.14 -2.48 0.14
C PRO A 71 32.70 -3.46 -0.90
N ASP A 72 31.95 -3.66 -1.98
CA ASP A 72 32.34 -4.46 -3.13
C ASP A 72 32.73 -3.54 -4.29
N THR A 73 33.91 -3.74 -4.88
CA THR A 73 34.37 -2.92 -6.01
C THR A 73 33.56 -3.27 -7.26
N ALA A 74 32.57 -2.45 -7.58
CA ALA A 74 31.83 -2.51 -8.84
C ALA A 74 32.56 -1.78 -9.99
N ASP A 75 33.81 -1.37 -9.77
CA ASP A 75 34.67 -0.69 -10.74
C ASP A 75 34.77 -1.51 -12.05
N GLY A 76 34.53 -0.85 -13.18
CA GLY A 76 34.44 -1.43 -14.53
C GLY A 76 33.07 -1.98 -14.92
N ALA A 77 32.04 -1.92 -14.06
CA ALA A 77 30.71 -2.45 -14.39
C ALA A 77 30.05 -1.67 -15.54
N LYS A 78 29.53 -2.37 -16.56
CA LYS A 78 28.72 -1.77 -17.62
C LYS A 78 27.26 -1.71 -17.21
N LEU A 79 26.73 -0.51 -17.03
CA LEU A 79 25.36 -0.24 -16.61
C LEU A 79 24.54 0.21 -17.80
N GLY A 80 23.57 -0.62 -18.21
CA GLY A 80 22.51 -0.23 -19.15
C GLY A 80 21.43 0.56 -18.41
N ASP A 81 20.34 -0.12 -18.07
CA ASP A 81 19.40 0.35 -17.06
C ASP A 81 20.05 0.20 -15.68
N PHE A 82 19.78 1.13 -14.76
CA PHE A 82 20.30 1.05 -13.40
C PHE A 82 19.44 1.85 -12.42
N ALA A 83 19.59 1.60 -11.13
CA ALA A 83 18.93 2.39 -10.12
C ALA A 83 19.82 2.63 -8.90
N VAL A 84 19.66 3.79 -8.29
CA VAL A 84 20.27 4.13 -7.01
C VAL A 84 19.16 4.45 -6.02
N SER A 85 19.17 3.79 -4.85
CA SER A 85 18.21 4.01 -3.77
C SER A 85 18.94 4.34 -2.48
N PHE A 86 18.47 5.30 -1.71
CA PHE A 86 19.02 5.63 -0.40
C PHE A 86 18.00 6.35 0.48
N MET A 87 18.29 6.39 1.79
CA MET A 87 17.60 7.26 2.73
C MET A 87 18.55 8.36 3.22
N PHE A 88 18.04 9.56 3.45
CA PHE A 88 18.82 10.64 4.07
C PHE A 88 18.00 11.45 5.06
N ARG A 89 18.66 12.10 6.03
CA ARG A 89 18.07 13.10 6.92
C ARG A 89 19.07 14.23 7.17
N LEU A 90 18.58 15.43 7.44
CA LEU A 90 19.43 16.60 7.69
C LEU A 90 19.23 17.10 9.13
N GLU A 91 20.32 17.58 9.75
CA GLU A 91 20.33 18.16 11.10
C GLU A 91 20.41 19.70 11.02
N GLY A 92 19.61 20.41 11.81
CA GLY A 92 19.34 21.85 11.64
C GLY A 92 20.53 22.82 11.80
N TYR A 93 20.36 24.03 11.25
CA TYR A 93 21.33 25.14 11.30
C TYR A 93 21.13 26.03 12.56
N PRO A 94 22.18 26.55 13.22
CA PRO A 94 22.03 27.31 14.48
C PRO A 94 21.52 28.76 14.35
N ARG A 95 21.21 29.26 13.15
CA ARG A 95 20.84 30.69 12.91
C ARG A 95 19.57 30.91 12.10
N GLY A 96 18.64 29.96 12.12
CA GLY A 96 17.32 30.11 11.50
C GLY A 96 16.81 28.78 10.96
N ASP A 97 15.49 28.64 10.85
CA ASP A 97 14.74 27.47 10.33
C ASP A 97 14.95 27.22 8.82
N HIS A 98 16.10 27.62 8.26
CA HIS A 98 16.45 27.25 6.90
C HIS A 98 17.06 25.85 6.95
N ALA A 99 16.23 24.86 6.62
CA ALA A 99 16.67 23.51 6.28
C ALA A 99 17.83 23.62 5.29
N LEU A 100 18.84 22.75 5.37
CA LEU A 100 19.78 22.61 4.26
C LEU A 100 18.96 22.08 3.07
N GLU A 101 18.74 22.91 2.05
CA GLU A 101 17.63 22.73 1.09
C GLU A 101 17.99 21.80 -0.09
N LEU A 102 19.16 21.12 -0.08
CA LEU A 102 19.94 20.90 -1.31
C LEU A 102 20.77 19.61 -1.35
N LEU A 103 20.61 18.82 -2.41
CA LEU A 103 21.29 17.55 -2.64
C LEU A 103 21.47 17.38 -4.16
N TRP A 104 22.69 17.43 -4.72
CA TRP A 104 22.90 17.08 -6.14
C TRP A 104 22.97 15.57 -6.27
N LEU A 105 22.41 15.00 -7.32
CA LEU A 105 22.88 13.71 -7.74
C LEU A 105 23.44 13.89 -9.14
N THR A 106 24.77 14.00 -9.20
CA THR A 106 25.48 13.95 -10.46
C THR A 106 25.73 12.50 -10.85
N VAL A 107 25.50 12.16 -12.11
CA VAL A 107 26.06 10.96 -12.73
C VAL A 107 26.82 11.47 -13.95
N ASP A 108 28.14 11.47 -13.86
CA ASP A 108 29.00 11.82 -14.98
C ASP A 108 29.30 10.58 -15.84
N GLU A 109 30.09 10.73 -16.91
CA GLU A 109 30.54 9.60 -17.74
C GLU A 109 31.33 8.53 -16.95
N THR A 110 31.63 8.80 -15.68
CA THR A 110 32.35 7.93 -14.75
C THR A 110 31.52 7.47 -13.55
N CYS A 111 30.24 7.88 -13.49
CA CYS A 111 29.24 7.53 -12.48
C CYS A 111 29.57 7.96 -11.03
N PHE A 112 30.19 9.13 -10.85
CA PHE A 112 30.37 9.68 -9.51
C PHE A 112 29.09 10.25 -8.94
N LEU A 113 28.59 9.64 -7.86
CA LEU A 113 27.41 10.16 -7.15
C LEU A 113 27.79 11.37 -6.31
N ARG A 114 27.69 12.59 -6.84
CA ARG A 114 28.07 13.81 -6.11
C ARG A 114 26.86 14.59 -5.62
N PHE A 115 26.87 14.92 -4.33
CA PHE A 115 25.99 15.91 -3.74
C PHE A 115 26.66 17.30 -3.69
N GLU A 116 25.97 18.35 -4.11
CA GLU A 116 26.45 19.74 -4.07
C GLU A 116 25.37 20.67 -3.48
N VAL A 117 25.70 21.95 -3.28
CA VAL A 117 24.77 23.00 -2.86
C VAL A 117 24.47 23.87 -4.10
N PRO A 118 23.27 23.80 -4.73
CA PRO A 118 22.87 24.69 -5.83
C PRO A 118 22.74 26.18 -5.43
N PRO A 119 22.62 27.06 -6.44
CA PRO A 119 22.26 28.47 -6.25
C PRO A 119 20.75 28.73 -6.00
N GLU A 120 19.87 27.74 -6.16
CA GLU A 120 18.40 27.81 -6.00
C GLU A 120 17.91 26.84 -4.90
N ARG A 121 16.61 26.83 -4.49
CA ARG A 121 16.07 25.95 -3.41
C ARG A 121 15.55 24.60 -3.95
N GLY A 122 15.76 23.46 -3.25
CA GLY A 122 15.18 22.12 -3.57
C GLY A 122 16.20 20.97 -3.80
N LEU A 123 15.75 19.71 -3.83
CA LEU A 123 16.58 18.56 -4.26
C LEU A 123 16.81 18.67 -5.78
N LEU A 124 18.04 18.67 -6.29
CA LEU A 124 18.30 18.80 -7.73
C LEU A 124 19.11 17.58 -8.23
N PHE A 125 18.74 17.01 -9.37
CA PHE A 125 19.51 15.96 -10.05
C PHE A 125 20.19 16.56 -11.27
N ARG A 126 21.51 16.41 -11.42
CA ARG A 126 22.25 16.94 -12.59
C ARG A 126 22.81 15.82 -13.41
N ARG A 127 22.63 15.95 -14.72
CA ARG A 127 23.25 15.07 -15.71
C ARG A 127 24.44 15.80 -16.31
N GLU A 128 25.66 15.32 -16.09
CA GLU A 128 26.83 15.98 -16.70
C GLU A 128 26.94 15.69 -18.20
N TRP A 129 26.55 14.50 -18.67
CA TRP A 129 26.66 14.12 -20.09
C TRP A 129 25.69 14.86 -21.02
N ASN A 130 24.69 15.59 -20.50
CA ASN A 130 23.80 16.44 -21.30
C ASN A 130 23.47 17.79 -20.65
N GLY A 131 24.12 18.13 -19.53
CA GLY A 131 23.96 19.39 -18.82
C GLY A 131 22.58 19.68 -18.22
N THR A 132 21.63 18.74 -18.24
CA THR A 132 20.27 19.03 -17.74
C THR A 132 20.19 18.91 -16.23
N ILE A 133 19.51 19.87 -15.60
CA ILE A 133 19.16 19.87 -14.19
C ILE A 133 17.67 19.48 -14.05
N ILE A 134 17.39 18.53 -13.18
CA ILE A 134 16.09 17.94 -12.87
C ILE A 134 15.77 18.36 -11.44
N ALA A 135 14.87 19.34 -11.28
CA ALA A 135 14.48 19.83 -9.97
C ALA A 135 13.45 18.91 -9.33
N ALA A 136 13.80 18.30 -8.20
CA ALA A 136 12.85 17.64 -7.33
C ALA A 136 12.10 18.66 -6.46
N PRO A 137 10.91 18.28 -5.95
CA PRO A 137 10.11 19.14 -5.10
C PRO A 137 10.84 19.54 -3.81
N GLU A 138 10.39 20.64 -3.19
CA GLU A 138 10.86 21.05 -1.87
C GLU A 138 10.66 19.90 -0.86
N MET A 139 11.74 19.50 -0.19
CA MET A 139 11.70 18.43 0.82
C MET A 139 11.99 19.02 2.20
N ASN A 140 11.11 18.76 3.16
CA ASN A 140 11.40 19.06 4.57
C ASN A 140 12.28 17.95 5.17
N ALA A 141 13.56 17.95 4.83
CA ALA A 141 14.53 16.97 5.32
C ALA A 141 15.01 17.26 6.75
N ALA A 142 14.55 18.36 7.36
CA ALA A 142 14.80 18.66 8.75
C ALA A 142 13.87 17.80 9.63
N LYS A 143 14.45 16.95 10.49
CA LYS A 143 13.79 16.11 11.52
C LYS A 143 13.29 14.72 11.09
N THR A 144 13.15 14.40 9.80
CA THR A 144 12.69 13.06 9.34
C THR A 144 13.55 12.46 8.24
N TRP A 145 13.62 11.13 8.21
CA TRP A 145 14.25 10.39 7.11
C TRP A 145 13.45 10.52 5.82
N GLN A 146 14.15 10.65 4.71
CA GLN A 146 13.60 10.81 3.37
C GLN A 146 14.14 9.69 2.48
N HIS A 147 13.27 8.97 1.78
CA HIS A 147 13.69 7.94 0.82
C HIS A 147 13.71 8.51 -0.61
N VAL A 148 14.80 8.25 -1.34
CA VAL A 148 14.99 8.68 -2.72
C VAL A 148 15.40 7.49 -3.58
N VAL A 149 14.82 7.40 -4.77
CA VAL A 149 15.30 6.52 -5.84
C VAL A 149 15.49 7.31 -7.12
N VAL A 150 16.64 7.13 -7.74
CA VAL A 150 16.85 7.49 -9.14
C VAL A 150 16.89 6.23 -9.96
N ASN A 151 15.92 6.13 -10.85
CA ASN A 151 15.70 4.97 -11.68
C ASN A 151 16.01 5.36 -13.13
N ILE A 152 17.06 4.78 -13.71
CA ILE A 152 17.54 5.14 -15.04
C ILE A 152 17.19 4.03 -16.02
N LYS A 153 16.43 4.40 -17.06
CA LYS A 153 16.09 3.53 -18.18
C LYS A 153 16.70 4.05 -19.47
N ARG A 154 17.57 3.25 -20.08
CA ARG A 154 18.29 3.55 -21.32
C ARG A 154 17.87 2.64 -22.46
N ASP A 155 17.06 1.61 -22.22
CA ASP A 155 16.38 0.91 -23.31
C ASP A 155 15.37 1.83 -24.01
N ALA A 156 15.54 2.01 -25.32
CA ALA A 156 14.65 2.80 -26.18
C ALA A 156 13.18 2.33 -26.14
N ARG A 157 12.93 1.07 -25.76
CA ARG A 157 11.59 0.47 -25.62
C ARG A 157 10.86 0.89 -24.34
N GLN A 158 11.57 1.29 -23.29
CA GLN A 158 10.99 1.74 -22.01
C GLN A 158 11.66 3.01 -21.50
N PRO A 159 11.43 4.17 -22.12
CA PRO A 159 12.37 5.27 -22.09
C PRO A 159 12.22 6.22 -20.90
N LEU A 160 11.42 5.90 -19.86
CA LEU A 160 11.20 6.82 -18.75
C LEU A 160 12.08 6.45 -17.55
N SER A 161 13.19 7.16 -17.46
CA SER A 161 13.92 7.37 -16.21
C SER A 161 13.10 8.25 -15.29
N GLY A 162 13.24 8.08 -13.99
CA GLY A 162 12.46 8.85 -13.02
C GLY A 162 13.15 9.03 -11.68
N LEU A 163 12.83 10.14 -11.05
CA LEU A 163 13.16 10.46 -9.66
C LEU A 163 11.93 10.17 -8.81
N TRP A 164 12.14 9.40 -7.75
CA TRP A 164 11.09 8.96 -6.84
C TRP A 164 11.44 9.39 -5.42
N THR A 165 10.42 9.82 -4.68
CA THR A 165 10.52 10.08 -3.25
C THR A 165 9.42 9.31 -2.52
N HIS A 166 9.75 8.57 -1.46
CA HIS A 166 8.79 7.75 -0.69
C HIS A 166 7.87 6.86 -1.55
N GLY A 167 8.37 6.32 -2.68
CA GLY A 167 7.57 5.51 -3.60
C GLY A 167 6.62 6.28 -4.54
N VAL A 168 6.73 7.60 -4.59
CA VAL A 168 6.00 8.49 -5.50
C VAL A 168 6.96 9.07 -6.55
N GLU A 169 6.63 8.92 -7.83
CA GLU A 169 7.40 9.52 -8.93
C GLU A 169 7.15 11.02 -8.97
N VAL A 170 8.18 11.82 -8.75
CA VAL A 170 8.09 13.29 -8.73
C VAL A 170 8.47 13.89 -10.09
N GLN A 171 9.41 13.27 -10.79
CA GLN A 171 9.86 13.74 -12.10
C GLN A 171 10.30 12.56 -12.96
N SER A 172 10.11 12.66 -14.28
CA SER A 172 10.60 11.64 -15.21
C SER A 172 11.10 12.25 -16.51
N TRP A 173 12.05 11.59 -17.15
CA TRP A 173 12.70 12.08 -18.37
C TRP A 173 13.15 10.91 -19.25
N ARG A 174 13.62 11.22 -20.46
CA ARG A 174 14.22 10.25 -21.37
C ARG A 174 15.74 10.31 -21.29
N GLU A 175 16.36 9.14 -21.23
CA GLU A 175 17.81 9.01 -21.38
C GLU A 175 18.20 8.48 -22.76
N PRO A 176 19.34 8.93 -23.33
CA PRO A 176 19.89 8.33 -24.53
C PRO A 176 20.24 6.85 -24.31
N PRO A 177 20.02 6.00 -25.33
CA PRO A 177 20.36 4.59 -25.23
C PRO A 177 21.88 4.36 -25.18
N GLY A 178 22.26 3.18 -24.69
CA GLY A 178 23.65 2.73 -24.59
C GLY A 178 24.11 2.62 -23.13
N ALA A 179 24.89 1.57 -22.84
CA ALA A 179 25.44 1.38 -21.49
C ALA A 179 26.54 2.40 -21.20
N ILE A 180 26.67 2.78 -19.91
CA ILE A 180 27.83 3.50 -19.37
C ILE A 180 28.74 2.55 -18.62
N GLU A 181 30.02 2.89 -18.56
CA GLU A 181 31.01 2.13 -17.79
C GLU A 181 31.26 2.84 -16.45
N LEU A 182 31.02 2.12 -15.35
CA LEU A 182 31.27 2.58 -14.00
C LEU A 182 32.77 2.57 -13.74
N LYS A 183 33.49 3.68 -13.93
CA LYS A 183 34.95 3.68 -13.67
C LYS A 183 35.27 3.47 -12.20
N LYS A 184 34.43 4.00 -11.31
CA LYS A 184 34.54 3.83 -9.85
C LYS A 184 33.17 3.82 -9.19
N ALA A 185 33.00 2.93 -8.20
CA ALA A 185 31.81 2.83 -7.38
C ALA A 185 31.91 3.71 -6.10
N GLU A 186 32.10 5.02 -6.28
CA GLU A 186 32.34 5.98 -5.19
C GLU A 186 31.21 7.01 -5.07
N PHE A 187 30.75 7.24 -3.83
CA PHE A 187 29.75 8.25 -3.50
C PHE A 187 30.45 9.46 -2.87
N LEU A 188 30.43 10.60 -3.56
CA LEU A 188 31.00 11.85 -3.09
C LEU A 188 29.97 12.62 -2.27
N LEU A 189 30.14 12.55 -0.95
CA LEU A 189 29.45 13.43 -0.02
C LEU A 189 30.22 14.75 0.07
N PRO A 190 29.59 15.92 -0.09
CA PRO A 190 30.27 17.20 0.01
C PRO A 190 30.55 17.54 1.47
N GLY A 191 31.76 17.99 1.76
CA GLY A 191 32.15 18.54 3.06
C GLY A 191 31.37 19.81 3.48
N VAL A 192 30.41 20.30 2.68
CA VAL A 192 29.53 21.42 3.04
C VAL A 192 28.28 20.92 3.80
N LEU A 193 27.88 19.66 3.60
CA LEU A 193 26.78 18.99 4.33
C LEU A 193 27.28 18.41 5.66
N LYS A 194 27.86 19.23 6.53
CA LYS A 194 28.46 18.79 7.81
C LYS A 194 27.47 18.32 8.88
N ARG A 195 26.17 18.24 8.56
CA ARG A 195 25.07 18.03 9.52
C ARG A 195 23.91 17.25 8.89
N GLY A 196 24.06 15.94 8.81
CA GLY A 196 23.04 15.03 8.32
C GLY A 196 23.54 13.61 8.25
N GLN A 197 22.67 12.69 7.86
CA GLN A 197 22.97 11.27 7.76
C GLN A 197 22.36 10.64 6.50
N ILE A 198 23.03 9.62 5.98
CA ILE A 198 22.56 8.76 4.89
C ILE A 198 22.51 7.30 5.38
N ALA A 199 21.58 6.52 4.87
CA ALA A 199 21.40 5.11 5.23
C ALA A 199 20.82 4.31 4.06
N ASN A 200 20.86 2.98 4.15
CA ASN A 200 20.21 2.04 3.22
C ASN A 200 20.56 2.29 1.73
N LEU A 201 21.80 2.70 1.45
CA LEU A 201 22.26 3.01 0.10
C LEU A 201 22.43 1.73 -0.72
N ARG A 202 21.88 1.70 -1.93
CA ARG A 202 21.87 0.55 -2.84
C ARG A 202 22.09 0.99 -4.28
N LEU A 203 22.89 0.23 -5.02
CA LEU A 203 23.11 0.37 -6.47
C LEU A 203 22.65 -0.91 -7.16
N TYR A 204 21.84 -0.76 -8.21
CA TYR A 204 21.30 -1.84 -9.03
C TYR A 204 21.78 -1.72 -10.47
N ASN A 205 22.08 -2.84 -11.14
CA ASN A 205 22.40 -2.90 -12.58
C ASN A 205 21.16 -3.06 -13.47
N ARG A 206 20.01 -2.65 -12.95
CA ARG A 206 18.72 -2.64 -13.63
C ARG A 206 17.87 -1.52 -13.08
N ALA A 207 16.84 -1.16 -13.83
CA ALA A 207 15.78 -0.31 -13.31
C ALA A 207 14.91 -1.09 -12.29
N LEU A 208 14.42 -0.36 -11.28
CA LEU A 208 13.49 -0.88 -10.28
C LEU A 208 12.03 -0.69 -10.73
N THR A 209 11.17 -1.60 -10.32
CA THR A 209 9.72 -1.50 -10.43
C THR A 209 9.16 -0.66 -9.27
N ARG A 210 7.94 -0.12 -9.40
CA ARG A 210 7.33 0.64 -8.30
C ARG A 210 7.14 -0.20 -7.02
N PRO A 211 6.69 -1.46 -7.06
CA PRO A 211 6.63 -2.30 -5.86
C PRO A 211 7.98 -2.39 -5.13
N GLU A 212 9.08 -2.57 -5.85
CA GLU A 212 10.43 -2.58 -5.25
C GLU A 212 10.78 -1.23 -4.60
N ILE A 213 10.47 -0.11 -5.27
CA ILE A 213 10.69 1.23 -4.73
C ILE A 213 9.85 1.44 -3.46
N LEU A 214 8.60 0.97 -3.41
CA LEU A 214 7.75 1.05 -2.20
C LEU A 214 8.31 0.21 -1.06
N GLU A 215 8.87 -0.96 -1.36
CA GLU A 215 9.49 -1.82 -0.36
C GLU A 215 10.72 -1.15 0.26
N LEU A 216 11.59 -0.59 -0.59
CA LEU A 216 12.75 0.20 -0.17
C LEU A 216 12.35 1.44 0.64
N ALA A 217 11.24 2.10 0.27
CA ALA A 217 10.71 3.25 1.00
C ALA A 217 10.21 2.90 2.40
N ALA A 218 9.74 1.66 2.59
CA ALA A 218 9.24 1.17 3.86
C ALA A 218 10.33 0.60 4.77
N MET A 219 11.55 0.38 4.26
CA MET A 219 12.69 -0.07 5.06
C MET A 219 13.12 1.05 6.01
N PRO A 220 13.07 0.85 7.33
CA PRO A 220 13.63 1.81 8.25
C PRO A 220 15.16 1.88 8.08
N PRO A 221 15.79 3.03 8.35
CA PRO A 221 17.24 3.06 8.51
C PRO A 221 17.59 2.18 9.72
N MET A 222 18.61 1.33 9.62
CA MET A 222 18.88 0.29 10.63
C MET A 222 19.03 0.82 12.08
N ALA A 223 19.36 2.10 12.28
CA ALA A 223 19.41 2.74 13.60
C ALA A 223 18.02 3.10 14.20
N ALA A 224 16.93 2.94 13.45
CA ALA A 224 15.56 3.25 13.84
C ALA A 224 14.69 1.98 13.83
N LEU A 225 15.07 0.97 14.63
CA LEU A 225 14.16 -0.14 14.93
C LEU A 225 12.91 0.44 15.59
N LYS A 226 11.75 0.24 14.95
CA LYS A 226 10.46 0.62 15.56
C LYS A 226 10.33 -0.07 16.91
N PRO A 227 9.76 0.59 17.94
CA PRO A 227 9.44 -0.07 19.18
C PRO A 227 8.56 -1.29 18.87
N LYS A 228 8.92 -2.45 19.41
CA LYS A 228 8.14 -3.67 19.25
C LYS A 228 6.81 -3.46 19.95
N LEU A 229 5.74 -3.38 19.17
CA LEU A 229 4.38 -3.32 19.71
C LEU A 229 4.03 -4.68 20.30
N GLU A 230 3.22 -4.69 21.35
CA GLU A 230 2.68 -5.93 21.92
C GLU A 230 1.37 -6.31 21.23
N PRO A 231 1.08 -7.62 21.02
CA PRO A 231 -0.22 -8.08 20.52
C PRO A 231 -1.41 -7.58 21.38
N PHE A 232 -2.63 -7.72 20.87
CA PHE A 232 -3.82 -7.39 21.65
C PHE A 232 -4.01 -8.37 22.83
N PRO A 233 -4.07 -7.89 24.09
CA PRO A 233 -4.19 -8.76 25.26
C PRO A 233 -5.66 -9.17 25.48
N GLY A 234 -6.17 -10.10 24.67
CA GLY A 234 -7.53 -10.63 24.77
C GLY A 234 -8.66 -9.60 24.56
N SER A 235 -8.32 -8.33 24.32
CA SER A 235 -9.20 -7.20 24.07
C SER A 235 -8.47 -6.17 23.19
N MET A 236 -9.21 -5.39 22.38
CA MET A 236 -8.65 -4.36 21.51
C MET A 236 -8.32 -3.07 22.27
N LYS A 237 -7.54 -3.15 23.36
CA LYS A 237 -7.12 -1.94 24.07
C LYS A 237 -6.21 -1.09 23.19
N LEU A 238 -6.63 0.14 22.90
CA LEU A 238 -5.91 1.08 22.01
C LEU A 238 -4.77 1.79 22.74
N MET A 239 -3.73 2.14 22.00
CA MET A 239 -2.67 3.05 22.43
C MET A 239 -2.88 4.47 21.87
N MET A 240 -2.12 5.42 22.42
CA MET A 240 -2.04 6.78 21.87
C MET A 240 -1.54 6.72 20.42
N GLU A 241 -2.17 7.49 19.54
CA GLU A 241 -1.86 7.59 18.11
C GLU A 241 -1.91 6.23 17.36
N GLU A 242 -2.70 5.26 17.87
CA GLU A 242 -2.93 3.99 17.17
C GLU A 242 -3.55 4.24 15.78
N VAL A 243 -3.02 3.56 14.77
CA VAL A 243 -3.54 3.57 13.40
C VAL A 243 -4.07 2.19 13.06
N ILE A 244 -5.40 2.07 12.97
CA ILE A 244 -6.08 0.81 12.68
C ILE A 244 -6.36 0.74 11.18
N ALA A 245 -5.73 -0.21 10.49
CA ALA A 245 -6.09 -0.56 9.12
C ALA A 245 -7.22 -1.59 9.11
N VAL A 246 -8.25 -1.37 8.31
CA VAL A 246 -9.37 -2.31 8.12
C VAL A 246 -9.25 -2.97 6.76
N LEU A 247 -9.18 -4.30 6.75
CA LEU A 247 -9.13 -5.16 5.57
C LEU A 247 -10.41 -5.99 5.49
N GLY A 248 -10.87 -6.26 4.28
CA GLY A 248 -12.04 -7.10 4.05
C GLY A 248 -12.77 -6.77 2.76
N GLY A 249 -13.84 -7.54 2.53
CA GLY A 249 -14.74 -7.39 1.39
C GLY A 249 -15.81 -6.31 1.59
N THR A 250 -16.94 -6.53 0.92
CA THR A 250 -18.06 -5.57 0.83
C THR A 250 -18.64 -5.15 2.19
N GLU A 251 -18.66 -6.03 3.20
CA GLU A 251 -19.13 -5.66 4.56
C GLU A 251 -18.20 -4.71 5.30
N ALA A 252 -16.88 -4.88 5.14
CA ALA A 252 -15.89 -3.98 5.72
C ALA A 252 -15.99 -2.60 5.07
N VAL A 253 -16.19 -2.57 3.74
CA VAL A 253 -16.48 -1.33 3.01
C VAL A 253 -17.73 -0.65 3.57
N ALA A 254 -18.86 -1.37 3.66
CA ALA A 254 -20.11 -0.81 4.17
C ALA A 254 -19.99 -0.27 5.60
N MET A 255 -19.30 -0.99 6.49
CA MET A 255 -19.06 -0.56 7.87
C MET A 255 -18.19 0.70 7.94
N MET A 256 -17.13 0.78 7.12
CA MET A 256 -16.24 1.93 7.07
C MET A 256 -16.92 3.16 6.45
N GLU A 257 -17.76 2.98 5.43
CA GLU A 257 -18.55 4.06 4.84
C GLU A 257 -19.63 4.58 5.80
N ASP A 258 -20.24 3.69 6.58
CA ASP A 258 -21.21 4.08 7.61
C ASP A 258 -20.54 4.86 8.75
N GLY A 259 -19.39 4.40 9.27
CA GLY A 259 -18.59 5.11 10.27
C GLY A 259 -19.11 5.03 11.72
N THR A 260 -20.18 4.28 12.00
CA THR A 260 -20.69 4.13 13.38
C THR A 260 -19.66 3.52 14.33
N MET A 261 -18.93 2.49 13.88
CA MET A 261 -17.87 1.86 14.67
C MET A 261 -16.80 2.87 15.09
N GLU A 262 -16.27 3.64 14.13
CA GLU A 262 -15.22 4.64 14.37
C GLU A 262 -15.72 5.74 15.32
N ALA A 263 -16.97 6.19 15.16
CA ALA A 263 -17.57 7.22 16.02
C ALA A 263 -17.68 6.76 17.47
N LEU A 264 -18.18 5.54 17.69
CA LEU A 264 -18.35 4.98 19.04
C LEU A 264 -17.03 4.64 19.69
N MET A 265 -16.05 4.15 18.91
CA MET A 265 -14.70 3.90 19.40
C MET A 265 -14.05 5.21 19.85
N LEU A 266 -14.03 6.24 19.01
CA LEU A 266 -13.35 7.51 19.33
C LEU A 266 -13.98 8.25 20.52
N ALA A 267 -15.29 8.14 20.70
CA ALA A 267 -15.98 8.70 21.87
C ALA A 267 -15.54 8.07 23.20
N GLN A 268 -15.03 6.82 23.18
CA GLN A 268 -14.56 6.11 24.38
C GLN A 268 -13.10 6.43 24.73
N PHE A 269 -12.31 6.95 23.79
CA PHE A 269 -10.89 7.25 23.99
C PHE A 269 -10.57 8.71 23.69
N PRO A 270 -11.14 9.68 24.44
CA PRO A 270 -10.76 11.08 24.29
C PRO A 270 -9.26 11.24 24.55
N GLY A 271 -8.62 12.08 23.74
CA GLY A 271 -7.19 12.37 23.81
C GLY A 271 -6.29 11.34 23.12
N SER A 272 -6.82 10.18 22.72
CA SER A 272 -6.02 9.08 22.14
C SER A 272 -5.47 9.34 20.75
N ARG A 273 -6.04 10.29 20.00
CA ARG A 273 -5.64 10.60 18.60
C ARG A 273 -5.60 9.39 17.67
N VAL A 274 -6.46 8.40 17.92
CA VAL A 274 -6.57 7.19 17.09
C VAL A 274 -7.01 7.56 15.67
N LYS A 275 -6.49 6.83 14.68
CA LYS A 275 -6.82 6.96 13.26
C LYS A 275 -7.32 5.63 12.72
N VAL A 276 -8.35 5.67 11.87
CA VAL A 276 -8.81 4.49 11.14
C VAL A 276 -8.57 4.66 9.64
N ARG A 277 -8.09 3.61 9.00
CA ARG A 277 -7.67 3.56 7.59
C ARG A 277 -8.43 2.46 6.89
N ASN A 278 -9.34 2.84 5.99
CA ASN A 278 -10.09 1.87 5.20
C ASN A 278 -9.23 1.33 4.05
N LEU A 279 -8.73 0.10 4.17
CA LEU A 279 -8.01 -0.60 3.11
C LEU A 279 -8.87 -1.68 2.44
N ALA A 280 -10.10 -1.88 2.91
CA ALA A 280 -11.05 -2.86 2.39
C ALA A 280 -11.45 -2.53 0.95
N TRP A 281 -11.76 -3.56 0.15
CA TRP A 281 -12.24 -3.41 -1.21
C TRP A 281 -13.41 -4.36 -1.47
N GLU A 282 -14.41 -3.90 -2.20
CA GLU A 282 -15.54 -4.71 -2.60
C GLU A 282 -15.08 -5.96 -3.34
N ALA A 283 -15.70 -7.10 -3.03
CA ALA A 283 -15.35 -8.43 -3.54
C ALA A 283 -13.97 -8.97 -3.14
N ASP A 284 -13.22 -8.30 -2.24
CA ASP A 284 -12.05 -8.92 -1.61
C ASP A 284 -12.48 -10.16 -0.81
N THR A 285 -11.70 -11.23 -0.98
CA THR A 285 -11.77 -12.47 -0.18
C THR A 285 -10.36 -12.85 0.25
N VAL A 286 -10.22 -13.86 1.11
CA VAL A 286 -8.90 -14.41 1.46
C VAL A 286 -8.17 -15.03 0.26
N PHE A 287 -8.89 -15.34 -0.82
CA PHE A 287 -8.34 -15.92 -2.03
C PHE A 287 -7.93 -14.88 -3.08
N ARG A 288 -8.49 -13.66 -3.00
CA ARG A 288 -8.30 -12.65 -4.03
C ARG A 288 -8.49 -11.25 -3.48
N MET A 289 -7.48 -10.42 -3.64
CA MET A 289 -7.50 -8.98 -3.38
C MET A 289 -6.94 -8.24 -4.58
N ASP A 290 -7.76 -8.09 -5.62
CA ASP A 290 -7.31 -7.49 -6.87
C ASP A 290 -6.96 -6.02 -6.64
N ARG A 291 -5.79 -5.61 -7.13
CA ARG A 291 -5.34 -4.23 -7.08
C ARG A 291 -4.86 -3.77 -8.44
N PRO A 292 -4.99 -2.47 -8.76
CA PRO A 292 -4.42 -1.91 -9.98
C PRO A 292 -2.92 -2.17 -10.10
N MET A 293 -2.39 -2.13 -11.33
CA MET A 293 -0.96 -2.29 -11.59
C MET A 293 -0.12 -1.35 -10.72
N ASN A 294 1.00 -1.83 -10.19
CA ASN A 294 1.90 -1.07 -9.32
C ASN A 294 1.28 -0.58 -8.01
N PHE A 295 0.15 -1.10 -7.54
CA PHE A 295 -0.46 -0.68 -6.26
C PHE A 295 0.40 -1.01 -5.04
N GLY A 296 1.16 -2.10 -5.12
CA GLY A 296 1.98 -2.67 -4.05
C GLY A 296 1.26 -3.82 -3.34
N GLY A 297 2.04 -4.76 -2.81
CA GLY A 297 1.52 -5.92 -2.07
C GLY A 297 0.87 -5.53 -0.73
N LEU A 298 0.18 -6.47 -0.08
CA LEU A 298 -0.58 -6.21 1.16
C LEU A 298 0.30 -5.62 2.29
N LYS A 299 1.50 -6.17 2.51
CA LYS A 299 2.48 -5.62 3.46
C LYS A 299 2.77 -4.13 3.21
N GLN A 300 3.05 -3.78 1.95
CA GLN A 300 3.33 -2.40 1.56
C GLN A 300 2.10 -1.50 1.74
N GLN A 301 0.90 -2.01 1.49
CA GLN A 301 -0.34 -1.28 1.73
C GLN A 301 -0.52 -0.93 3.21
N ILE A 302 -0.31 -1.90 4.12
CA ILE A 302 -0.40 -1.70 5.56
C ILE A 302 0.67 -0.70 6.06
N GLN A 303 1.91 -0.83 5.55
CA GLN A 303 3.01 0.09 5.87
C GLN A 303 2.75 1.52 5.39
N ARG A 304 2.26 1.70 4.16
CA ARG A 304 1.89 3.02 3.60
C ARG A 304 0.71 3.67 4.31
N ALA A 305 -0.21 2.86 4.84
CA ALA A 305 -1.28 3.33 5.70
C ALA A 305 -0.78 3.71 7.11
N GLN A 306 0.51 3.47 7.41
CA GLN A 306 1.14 3.67 8.71
C GLN A 306 0.46 2.89 9.84
N ALA A 307 -0.14 1.74 9.51
CA ALA A 307 -0.93 0.98 10.45
C ALA A 307 -0.06 0.43 11.59
N THR A 308 -0.55 0.60 12.82
CA THR A 308 -0.01 -0.03 14.03
C THR A 308 -0.86 -1.22 14.48
N ALA A 309 -2.08 -1.34 13.98
CA ALA A 309 -2.96 -2.49 14.15
C ALA A 309 -3.73 -2.80 12.86
N VAL A 310 -4.17 -4.06 12.69
CA VAL A 310 -4.97 -4.50 11.53
C VAL A 310 -6.20 -5.25 11.99
N MET A 311 -7.36 -4.84 11.48
CA MET A 311 -8.65 -5.53 11.65
C MET A 311 -9.04 -6.21 10.34
N LEU A 312 -9.26 -7.53 10.38
CA LEU A 312 -9.55 -8.36 9.21
C LEU A 312 -11.00 -8.85 9.26
N MET A 313 -11.77 -8.55 8.21
CA MET A 313 -13.18 -8.90 8.07
C MET A 313 -13.37 -9.78 6.82
N PHE A 314 -13.34 -11.10 7.02
CA PHE A 314 -13.46 -12.12 5.97
C PHE A 314 -14.36 -13.27 6.43
N GLY A 315 -14.65 -14.21 5.54
CA GLY A 315 -15.31 -15.49 5.85
C GLY A 315 -16.75 -15.57 5.34
N ARG A 316 -17.46 -14.44 5.26
CA ARG A 316 -18.86 -14.45 4.82
C ARG A 316 -19.00 -14.69 3.32
N GLN A 317 -18.25 -13.97 2.49
CA GLN A 317 -18.26 -14.16 1.04
C GLN A 317 -17.75 -15.56 0.67
N GLU A 318 -16.70 -16.02 1.34
CA GLU A 318 -16.08 -17.33 1.11
C GLU A 318 -17.01 -18.49 1.50
N CYS A 319 -17.74 -18.35 2.60
CA CYS A 319 -18.77 -19.30 3.00
C CYS A 319 -19.89 -19.37 1.95
N LEU A 320 -20.31 -18.24 1.39
CA LEU A 320 -21.35 -18.21 0.36
C LEU A 320 -20.90 -18.88 -0.93
N GLU A 321 -19.66 -18.64 -1.36
CA GLU A 321 -19.11 -19.14 -2.63
C GLU A 321 -18.74 -20.62 -2.57
N ARG A 322 -18.13 -21.07 -1.48
CA ARG A 322 -17.51 -22.41 -1.40
C ARG A 322 -18.27 -23.39 -0.51
N GLY A 323 -19.16 -22.90 0.35
CA GLY A 323 -19.87 -23.72 1.34
C GLY A 323 -18.90 -24.50 2.24
N GLU A 324 -19.37 -25.57 2.87
CA GLU A 324 -18.56 -26.31 3.84
C GLU A 324 -17.31 -26.98 3.23
N ALA A 325 -17.37 -27.37 1.96
CA ALA A 325 -16.26 -28.00 1.26
C ALA A 325 -15.03 -27.08 1.13
N GLY A 326 -15.21 -25.75 1.16
CA GLY A 326 -14.13 -24.77 1.07
C GLY A 326 -13.44 -24.42 2.39
N LEU A 327 -13.87 -24.98 3.52
CA LEU A 327 -13.42 -24.55 4.84
C LEU A 327 -11.90 -24.71 5.04
N ALA A 328 -11.34 -25.84 4.60
CA ALA A 328 -9.89 -26.09 4.72
C ALA A 328 -9.06 -25.13 3.85
N GLU A 329 -9.50 -24.90 2.60
CA GLU A 329 -8.85 -23.96 1.68
C GLU A 329 -8.90 -22.53 2.24
N PHE A 330 -10.06 -22.13 2.79
CA PHE A 330 -10.26 -20.85 3.45
C PHE A 330 -9.30 -20.65 4.62
N GLN A 331 -9.18 -21.65 5.51
CA GLN A 331 -8.29 -21.57 6.65
C GLN A 331 -6.84 -21.34 6.21
N THR A 332 -6.33 -22.13 5.26
CA THR A 332 -4.97 -21.98 4.72
C THR A 332 -4.76 -20.63 4.05
N ALA A 333 -5.74 -20.10 3.32
CA ALA A 333 -5.64 -18.79 2.69
C ALA A 333 -5.65 -17.65 3.72
N LEU A 334 -6.49 -17.74 4.76
CA LEU A 334 -6.53 -16.79 5.86
C LEU A 334 -5.21 -16.76 6.65
N GLU A 335 -4.62 -17.91 6.95
CA GLU A 335 -3.31 -18.02 7.63
C GLU A 335 -2.23 -17.26 6.88
N LYS A 336 -2.20 -17.34 5.54
CA LYS A 336 -1.24 -16.57 4.72
C LYS A 336 -1.42 -15.06 4.86
N ILE A 337 -2.66 -14.58 4.84
CA ILE A 337 -2.95 -13.14 4.98
C ILE A 337 -2.57 -12.65 6.38
N VAL A 338 -2.91 -13.41 7.42
CA VAL A 338 -2.56 -13.09 8.80
C VAL A 338 -1.04 -13.05 8.98
N ALA A 339 -0.30 -14.01 8.39
CA ALA A 339 1.16 -14.02 8.41
C ALA A 339 1.76 -12.75 7.76
N VAL A 340 1.26 -12.34 6.59
CA VAL A 340 1.71 -11.11 5.92
C VAL A 340 1.41 -9.86 6.77
N CYS A 341 0.27 -9.81 7.44
CA CYS A 341 -0.05 -8.71 8.35
C CYS A 341 0.88 -8.69 9.57
N ALA A 342 1.22 -9.86 10.12
CA ALA A 342 2.10 -10.03 11.28
C ALA A 342 3.53 -9.55 11.03
N GLU A 343 3.98 -9.53 9.77
CA GLU A 343 5.27 -8.91 9.39
C GLU A 343 5.31 -7.39 9.62
N VAL A 344 4.15 -6.73 9.66
CA VAL A 344 4.05 -5.28 9.87
C VAL A 344 3.73 -4.93 11.32
N THR A 345 2.79 -5.66 11.92
CA THR A 345 2.39 -5.44 13.32
C THR A 345 1.85 -6.72 13.95
N PRO A 346 2.17 -6.98 15.24
CA PRO A 346 1.56 -8.09 15.99
C PRO A 346 0.14 -7.78 16.50
N ARG A 347 -0.38 -6.56 16.29
CA ARG A 347 -1.70 -6.13 16.77
C ARG A 347 -2.78 -6.44 15.74
N LEU A 348 -3.17 -7.71 15.69
CA LEU A 348 -4.13 -8.22 14.70
C LEU A 348 -5.46 -8.61 15.36
N ALA A 349 -6.58 -8.28 14.71
CA ALA A 349 -7.91 -8.69 15.13
C ALA A 349 -8.70 -9.28 13.95
N LEU A 350 -9.16 -10.52 14.08
CA LEU A 350 -10.04 -11.18 13.11
C LEU A 350 -11.47 -11.02 13.59
N VAL A 351 -12.30 -10.33 12.82
CA VAL A 351 -13.70 -10.05 13.16
C VAL A 351 -14.57 -11.21 12.74
N GLU A 352 -15.40 -11.71 13.65
CA GLU A 352 -16.40 -12.72 13.34
C GLU A 352 -17.38 -12.22 12.26
N PRO A 353 -17.60 -12.97 11.18
CA PRO A 353 -18.48 -12.53 10.10
C PRO A 353 -19.93 -12.42 10.58
N PRO A 354 -20.68 -11.38 10.17
CA PRO A 354 -22.08 -11.22 10.55
C PRO A 354 -22.97 -12.28 9.88
N ALA A 355 -24.10 -12.61 10.50
CA ALA A 355 -25.02 -13.60 9.96
C ALA A 355 -25.59 -13.21 8.58
N PHE A 356 -25.94 -14.20 7.76
CA PHE A 356 -26.78 -14.01 6.58
C PHE A 356 -28.25 -13.84 6.98
N GLU A 357 -28.98 -13.05 6.19
CA GLU A 357 -30.41 -12.85 6.34
C GLU A 357 -31.21 -13.47 5.18
N GLY A 358 -32.54 -13.52 5.32
CA GLY A 358 -33.46 -13.97 4.28
C GLY A 358 -33.16 -15.38 3.79
N GLU A 359 -33.23 -15.58 2.47
CA GLU A 359 -32.98 -16.87 1.82
C GLU A 359 -31.53 -17.38 2.00
N LEU A 360 -30.59 -16.49 2.33
CA LEU A 360 -29.20 -16.86 2.59
C LEU A 360 -28.98 -17.35 4.03
N SER A 361 -29.94 -17.17 4.94
CA SER A 361 -29.84 -17.62 6.33
C SER A 361 -29.58 -19.12 6.49
N LYS A 362 -29.93 -19.93 5.48
CA LYS A 362 -29.58 -21.36 5.40
C LYS A 362 -28.07 -21.63 5.48
N HIS A 363 -27.23 -20.67 5.12
CA HIS A 363 -25.76 -20.79 5.18
C HIS A 363 -25.20 -20.52 6.58
N ASN A 364 -25.99 -20.01 7.53
CA ASN A 364 -25.50 -19.62 8.86
C ASN A 364 -24.92 -20.78 9.68
N ALA A 365 -25.40 -22.01 9.47
CA ALA A 365 -24.83 -23.19 10.11
C ALA A 365 -23.38 -23.46 9.63
N THR A 366 -23.12 -23.26 8.34
CA THR A 366 -21.78 -23.35 7.76
C THR A 366 -20.93 -22.14 8.15
N LEU A 367 -21.50 -20.93 8.20
CA LEU A 367 -20.80 -19.71 8.59
C LEU A 367 -20.19 -19.81 10.00
N LYS A 368 -20.90 -20.47 10.94
CA LYS A 368 -20.36 -20.75 12.28
C LYS A 368 -19.09 -21.61 12.25
N LYS A 369 -18.96 -22.52 11.28
CA LYS A 369 -17.73 -23.32 11.09
C LYS A 369 -16.58 -22.46 10.57
N TYR A 370 -16.88 -21.51 9.67
CA TYR A 370 -15.90 -20.51 9.22
C TYR A 370 -15.43 -19.61 10.37
N ALA A 371 -16.36 -19.10 11.19
CA ALA A 371 -16.02 -18.32 12.39
C ALA A 371 -15.13 -19.12 13.37
N ALA A 372 -15.42 -20.42 13.58
CA ALA A 372 -14.58 -21.28 14.39
C ALA A 372 -13.17 -21.47 13.81
N ALA A 373 -13.04 -21.62 12.49
CA ALA A 373 -11.74 -21.69 11.82
C ALA A 373 -10.97 -20.36 11.98
N MET A 374 -11.64 -19.21 11.84
CA MET A 374 -11.03 -17.90 12.08
C MET A 374 -10.53 -17.74 13.52
N ALA A 375 -11.28 -18.24 14.51
CA ALA A 375 -10.87 -18.21 15.90
C ALA A 375 -9.62 -19.06 16.15
N GLU A 376 -9.50 -20.23 15.50
CA GLU A 376 -8.32 -21.08 15.60
C GLU A 376 -7.10 -20.43 14.93
N VAL A 377 -7.24 -19.84 13.74
CA VAL A 377 -6.16 -19.07 13.10
C VAL A 377 -5.72 -17.90 13.97
N ALA A 378 -6.68 -17.15 14.54
CA ALA A 378 -6.35 -16.04 15.42
C ALA A 378 -5.49 -16.51 16.61
N LYS A 379 -5.90 -17.60 17.26
CA LYS A 379 -5.17 -18.21 18.38
C LYS A 379 -3.75 -18.66 17.97
N GLN A 380 -3.59 -19.32 16.83
CA GLN A 380 -2.30 -19.81 16.34
C GLN A 380 -1.30 -18.67 16.06
N HIS A 381 -1.80 -17.53 15.60
CA HIS A 381 -0.98 -16.36 15.28
C HIS A 381 -0.89 -15.31 16.40
N GLY A 382 -1.44 -15.61 17.60
CA GLY A 382 -1.47 -14.65 18.70
C GLY A 382 -2.30 -13.40 18.42
N ALA A 383 -3.23 -13.48 17.47
CA ALA A 383 -4.19 -12.44 17.13
C ALA A 383 -5.46 -12.54 17.99
N LEU A 384 -6.20 -11.44 18.08
CA LEU A 384 -7.50 -11.41 18.74
C LEU A 384 -8.58 -11.96 17.80
N PHE A 385 -9.40 -12.90 18.27
CA PHE A 385 -10.69 -13.18 17.62
C PHE A 385 -11.75 -12.26 18.22
N ALA A 386 -12.23 -11.32 17.42
CA ALA A 386 -13.21 -10.31 17.79
C ALA A 386 -14.62 -10.84 17.49
N ALA A 387 -15.19 -11.55 18.46
CA ALA A 387 -16.59 -11.98 18.40
C ALA A 387 -17.53 -10.77 18.33
N GLN A 388 -18.64 -10.93 17.63
CA GLN A 388 -19.66 -9.90 17.49
C GLN A 388 -21.07 -10.48 17.69
N ASP A 389 -21.97 -9.63 18.14
CA ASP A 389 -23.37 -9.92 18.48
C ASP A 389 -24.35 -9.01 17.73
N ALA A 390 -23.98 -8.58 16.52
CA ALA A 390 -24.81 -7.74 15.67
C ALA A 390 -26.12 -8.45 15.35
N ASP A 391 -27.20 -7.90 15.90
CA ASP A 391 -28.56 -8.36 15.65
C ASP A 391 -29.04 -7.84 14.29
N LEU A 392 -28.69 -8.56 13.22
CA LEU A 392 -29.14 -8.26 11.87
C LEU A 392 -30.60 -8.69 11.69
N GLN A 393 -31.46 -7.70 11.55
CA GLN A 393 -32.91 -7.82 11.39
C GLN A 393 -33.31 -7.60 9.93
N PRO A 394 -34.44 -8.15 9.44
CA PRO A 394 -34.89 -7.96 8.06
C PRO A 394 -34.76 -6.49 7.58
N GLY A 395 -34.00 -6.30 6.49
CA GLY A 395 -33.66 -4.97 5.96
C GLY A 395 -32.30 -4.44 6.42
N SER A 396 -31.59 -5.16 7.30
CA SER A 396 -30.19 -4.89 7.62
C SER A 396 -29.27 -5.23 6.45
N THR A 397 -29.72 -6.11 5.55
CA THR A 397 -29.11 -6.37 4.24
C THR A 397 -30.12 -6.13 3.12
N ARG A 398 -29.61 -5.80 1.93
CA ARG A 398 -30.41 -5.62 0.71
C ARG A 398 -30.84 -6.95 0.09
N ASP A 399 -29.98 -7.96 0.19
CA ASP A 399 -30.09 -9.23 -0.53
C ASP A 399 -29.69 -10.44 0.33
N GLY A 400 -29.70 -10.30 1.66
CA GLY A 400 -29.27 -11.34 2.60
C GLY A 400 -27.76 -11.35 2.87
N LEU A 401 -26.97 -10.61 2.09
CA LEU A 401 -25.51 -10.48 2.23
C LEU A 401 -25.10 -9.00 2.37
N ASN A 402 -25.40 -8.15 1.38
CA ASN A 402 -24.89 -6.78 1.32
C ASN A 402 -25.57 -5.89 2.35
N LEU A 403 -24.81 -5.36 3.31
CA LEU A 403 -25.32 -4.54 4.41
C LEU A 403 -25.92 -3.23 3.87
N THR A 404 -27.08 -2.85 4.40
CA THR A 404 -27.60 -1.49 4.29
C THR A 404 -26.89 -0.59 5.31
N SER A 405 -27.10 0.73 5.25
CA SER A 405 -26.59 1.65 6.28
C SER A 405 -27.07 1.27 7.69
N THR A 406 -28.29 0.71 7.82
CA THR A 406 -28.81 0.22 9.10
C THR A 406 -28.06 -1.02 9.57
N GLY A 407 -27.81 -1.99 8.68
CA GLY A 407 -27.03 -3.19 9.04
C GLY A 407 -25.57 -2.87 9.36
N ALA A 408 -24.94 -2.00 8.58
CA ALA A 408 -23.58 -1.52 8.83
C ALA A 408 -23.47 -0.80 10.18
N SER A 409 -24.44 0.03 10.53
CA SER A 409 -24.50 0.71 11.83
C SER A 409 -24.68 -0.30 12.99
N ARG A 410 -25.54 -1.31 12.83
CA ARG A 410 -25.72 -2.39 13.83
C ARG A 410 -24.44 -3.19 14.06
N LEU A 411 -23.75 -3.55 12.98
CA LEU A 411 -22.44 -4.21 13.07
C LEU A 411 -21.42 -3.31 13.77
N GLY A 412 -21.37 -2.03 13.41
CA GLY A 412 -20.48 -1.07 14.05
C GLY A 412 -20.74 -0.87 15.53
N ILE A 413 -22.01 -0.88 15.96
CA ILE A 413 -22.42 -0.84 17.38
C ILE A 413 -21.95 -2.10 18.12
N SER A 414 -22.10 -3.28 17.51
CA SER A 414 -21.65 -4.52 18.13
C SER A 414 -20.14 -4.54 18.31
N LEU A 415 -19.37 -4.16 17.28
CA LEU A 415 -17.91 -4.10 17.36
C LEU A 415 -17.41 -3.01 18.30
N ALA A 416 -18.16 -1.92 18.49
CA ALA A 416 -17.81 -0.88 19.46
C ALA A 416 -17.66 -1.42 20.91
N LYS A 417 -18.30 -2.56 21.22
CA LYS A 417 -18.19 -3.24 22.52
C LYS A 417 -16.81 -3.83 22.79
N LEU A 418 -15.99 -4.08 21.76
CA LEU A 418 -14.61 -4.56 21.89
C LEU A 418 -13.73 -3.58 22.69
N TRP A 419 -14.18 -2.33 22.83
CA TRP A 419 -13.50 -1.26 23.53
C TRP A 419 -14.10 -0.92 24.90
N GLY A 420 -15.11 -1.67 25.36
CA GLY A 420 -15.64 -1.60 26.72
C GLY A 420 -16.76 -0.57 26.95
N GLY A 421 -17.27 0.07 25.92
CA GLY A 421 -18.36 1.05 26.00
C GLY A 421 -19.75 0.44 25.85
N ASP A 422 -20.73 1.06 26.52
CA ASP A 422 -22.14 0.77 26.29
C ASP A 422 -22.53 1.15 24.85
N ALA A 423 -23.21 0.24 24.17
CA ALA A 423 -23.75 0.39 22.83
C ALA A 423 -24.84 1.49 22.78
N LYS A 424 -24.41 2.76 22.65
CA LYS A 424 -25.29 3.91 22.39
C LYS A 424 -25.27 4.28 20.91
N ALA A 425 -26.26 5.05 20.47
CA ALA A 425 -26.22 5.64 19.13
C ALA A 425 -25.05 6.65 19.03
N PRO A 426 -24.32 6.69 17.90
CA PRO A 426 -23.21 7.64 17.72
C PRO A 426 -23.73 9.08 17.65
N ASP A 427 -22.95 10.05 18.15
CA ASP A 427 -23.23 11.47 17.91
C ASP A 427 -23.23 11.74 16.39
N ALA A 428 -24.32 12.32 15.89
CA ALA A 428 -24.53 12.52 14.46
C ALA A 428 -23.47 13.45 13.83
N ARG A 429 -22.95 14.43 14.58
CA ARG A 429 -21.91 15.35 14.10
C ARG A 429 -20.57 14.62 13.98
N LEU A 430 -20.25 13.77 14.97
CA LEU A 430 -19.03 12.96 14.93
C LEU A 430 -19.06 11.97 13.76
N LYS A 431 -20.19 11.29 13.56
CA LYS A 431 -20.39 10.39 12.41
C LYS A 431 -20.27 11.12 11.07
N ALA A 432 -20.82 12.33 10.96
CA ALA A 432 -20.71 13.14 9.74
C ALA A 432 -19.25 13.53 9.42
N LEU A 433 -18.48 13.98 10.41
CA LEU A 433 -17.05 14.28 10.23
C LEU A 433 -16.24 13.05 9.80
N ILE A 434 -16.54 11.89 10.41
CA ILE A 434 -15.93 10.61 10.03
C ILE A 434 -16.27 10.26 8.58
N GLY A 435 -17.53 10.42 8.16
CA GLY A 435 -17.94 10.22 6.77
C GLY A 435 -17.17 11.11 5.79
N GLU A 436 -16.98 12.39 6.13
CA GLU A 436 -16.16 13.31 5.31
C GLU A 436 -14.69 12.86 5.24
N LYS A 437 -14.08 12.48 6.37
CA LYS A 437 -12.73 11.93 6.42
C LYS A 437 -12.61 10.65 5.60
N ASN A 438 -13.57 9.72 5.73
CA ASN A 438 -13.58 8.45 4.99
C ASN A 438 -13.72 8.69 3.48
N ARG A 439 -14.50 9.67 3.06
CA ARG A 439 -14.59 10.10 1.65
C ARG A 439 -13.25 10.66 1.13
N LEU A 440 -12.56 11.48 1.91
CA LEU A 440 -11.23 11.99 1.56
C LEU A 440 -10.20 10.85 1.47
N TRP A 441 -10.18 9.97 2.47
CA TRP A 441 -9.33 8.77 2.48
C TRP A 441 -9.61 7.87 1.26
N HIS A 442 -10.88 7.63 0.92
CA HIS A 442 -11.24 6.84 -0.26
C HIS A 442 -10.69 7.46 -1.55
N ARG A 443 -10.82 8.79 -1.72
CA ARG A 443 -10.27 9.49 -2.90
C ARG A 443 -8.75 9.42 -2.98
N TYR A 444 -8.07 9.46 -1.83
CA TYR A 444 -6.63 9.31 -1.73
C TYR A 444 -6.17 7.87 -1.99
N TRP A 445 -6.83 6.89 -1.39
CA TRP A 445 -6.43 5.48 -1.43
C TRP A 445 -6.84 4.78 -2.73
N ARG A 446 -8.00 5.15 -3.29
CA ARG A 446 -8.60 4.56 -4.49
C ARG A 446 -8.94 5.65 -5.54
N PRO A 447 -7.95 6.37 -6.07
CA PRO A 447 -8.19 7.40 -7.07
C PRO A 447 -8.72 6.80 -8.38
N ALA A 448 -9.68 7.48 -9.01
CA ALA A 448 -10.42 6.95 -10.15
C ALA A 448 -9.57 6.63 -11.39
N ASN A 449 -8.43 7.31 -11.58
CA ASN A 449 -7.63 7.18 -12.80
C ASN A 449 -6.22 6.61 -12.56
N TRP A 450 -6.15 5.44 -11.93
CA TRP A 450 -4.90 4.82 -11.51
C TRP A 450 -3.86 4.65 -12.63
N ALA A 451 -4.31 4.39 -13.86
CA ALA A 451 -3.43 4.19 -15.02
C ALA A 451 -2.49 5.40 -15.26
N PHE A 452 -3.00 6.62 -15.06
CA PHE A 452 -2.22 7.86 -15.21
C PHE A 452 -1.51 8.28 -13.94
N LEU A 453 -1.83 7.67 -12.79
CA LEU A 453 -1.15 7.94 -11.52
C LEU A 453 0.10 7.07 -11.39
N HIS A 454 -0.10 5.75 -11.35
CA HIS A 454 0.96 4.77 -11.10
C HIS A 454 0.93 3.57 -12.06
N GLY A 455 -0.06 3.48 -12.96
CA GLY A 455 -0.12 2.41 -13.95
C GLY A 455 0.79 2.63 -15.16
N ASP A 456 0.33 2.20 -16.32
CA ASP A 456 1.09 2.16 -17.58
C ASP A 456 0.97 3.45 -18.42
N ARG A 457 0.15 4.42 -18.00
CA ARG A 457 -0.11 5.68 -18.74
C ARG A 457 0.52 6.91 -18.11
N THR A 458 1.52 6.73 -17.25
CA THR A 458 2.24 7.84 -16.60
C THR A 458 2.96 8.78 -17.59
N ALA A 459 3.30 8.28 -18.77
CA ALA A 459 3.95 9.03 -19.86
C ALA A 459 3.02 9.95 -20.66
N GLN A 460 1.70 9.76 -20.58
CA GLN A 460 0.75 10.47 -21.42
C GLN A 460 0.66 11.95 -21.03
N PRO A 461 0.41 12.89 -21.98
CA PRO A 461 0.32 14.31 -21.67
C PRO A 461 -0.66 14.66 -20.55
N SER A 462 -1.79 13.94 -20.43
CA SER A 462 -2.76 14.12 -19.35
C SER A 462 -2.27 13.67 -17.96
N SER A 463 -1.09 13.07 -17.85
CA SER A 463 -0.39 12.75 -16.60
C SER A 463 0.74 13.77 -16.30
N ARG A 464 0.95 14.76 -17.17
CA ARG A 464 2.05 15.73 -17.13
C ARG A 464 1.59 17.15 -16.86
N ASN A 465 2.43 17.93 -16.18
CA ASN A 465 2.15 19.34 -15.99
C ASN A 465 2.13 20.04 -17.37
N HIS A 466 1.15 20.91 -17.58
CA HIS A 466 0.92 21.60 -18.85
C HIS A 466 2.00 22.63 -19.20
N THR A 467 2.73 23.18 -18.22
CA THR A 467 3.86 24.10 -18.43
C THR A 467 5.21 23.39 -18.45
N ASP A 468 5.37 22.33 -17.66
CA ASP A 468 6.60 21.51 -17.61
C ASP A 468 6.25 20.02 -17.72
N PRO A 469 6.32 19.43 -18.93
CA PRO A 469 5.97 18.03 -19.15
C PRO A 469 6.85 17.01 -18.43
N THR A 470 7.98 17.42 -17.84
CA THR A 470 8.85 16.52 -17.06
C THR A 470 8.25 16.21 -15.69
N GLN A 471 7.40 17.10 -15.16
CA GLN A 471 6.73 16.97 -13.87
C GLN A 471 5.41 16.18 -13.96
N ARG A 472 5.07 15.51 -12.87
CA ARG A 472 3.85 14.70 -12.73
C ARG A 472 2.83 15.44 -11.85
N TRP A 473 1.83 16.07 -12.46
CA TRP A 473 0.83 16.85 -11.69
C TRP A 473 -0.11 15.98 -10.83
N PHE A 474 -0.45 14.77 -11.29
CA PHE A 474 -1.48 13.98 -10.64
C PHE A 474 -1.04 13.35 -9.30
N PRO A 475 0.20 12.80 -9.17
CA PRO A 475 0.75 12.46 -7.87
C PRO A 475 0.78 13.63 -6.88
N ASP A 476 1.20 14.82 -7.33
CA ASP A 476 1.26 16.01 -6.47
C ASP A 476 -0.14 16.43 -6.00
N GLU A 477 -1.15 16.38 -6.86
CA GLU A 477 -2.55 16.63 -6.47
C GLU A 477 -3.04 15.59 -5.45
N LEU A 478 -2.72 14.31 -5.64
CA LEU A 478 -3.12 13.26 -4.71
C LEU A 478 -2.52 13.47 -3.31
N GLU A 479 -1.28 13.95 -3.23
CA GLU A 479 -0.62 14.27 -1.98
C GLU A 479 -1.31 15.40 -1.20
N GLN A 480 -2.03 16.31 -1.87
CA GLN A 480 -2.83 17.36 -1.22
C GLN A 480 -3.99 16.81 -0.36
N PHE A 481 -4.39 15.55 -0.55
CA PHE A 481 -5.41 14.94 0.31
C PHE A 481 -4.90 14.68 1.74
N LYS A 482 -3.60 14.46 1.94
CA LYS A 482 -3.03 14.15 3.26
C LYS A 482 -3.33 15.24 4.31
N PRO A 483 -3.02 16.53 4.08
CA PRO A 483 -3.34 17.58 5.03
C PRO A 483 -4.86 17.77 5.24
N LEU A 484 -5.69 17.50 4.22
CA LEU A 484 -7.15 17.55 4.37
C LEU A 484 -7.68 16.43 5.28
N ILE A 485 -7.12 15.22 5.15
CA ILE A 485 -7.43 14.08 6.02
C ILE A 485 -7.00 14.40 7.45
N GLU A 486 -5.78 14.90 7.64
CA GLU A 486 -5.24 15.27 8.95
C GLU A 486 -6.07 16.37 9.63
N ALA A 487 -6.48 17.40 8.88
CA ALA A 487 -7.37 18.44 9.40
C ALA A 487 -8.70 17.85 9.90
N LYS A 488 -9.31 16.92 9.14
CA LYS A 488 -10.53 16.24 9.56
C LYS A 488 -10.32 15.34 10.77
N GLU A 489 -9.17 14.67 10.88
CA GLU A 489 -8.81 13.91 12.08
C GLU A 489 -8.74 14.81 13.31
N HIS A 490 -8.11 15.99 13.20
CA HIS A 490 -8.07 16.97 14.28
C HIS A 490 -9.46 17.47 14.69
N GLU A 491 -10.34 17.76 13.72
CA GLU A 491 -11.74 18.13 13.99
C GLU A 491 -12.49 17.01 14.74
N ILE A 492 -12.33 15.76 14.28
CA ILE A 492 -12.92 14.57 14.90
C ILE A 492 -12.42 14.42 16.34
N TRP A 493 -11.11 14.50 16.58
CA TRP A 493 -10.54 14.36 17.91
C TRP A 493 -11.01 15.47 18.86
N LYS A 494 -11.07 16.71 18.37
CA LYS A 494 -11.60 17.82 19.17
C LYS A 494 -13.04 17.54 19.60
N LEU A 495 -13.91 17.17 18.66
CA LEU A 495 -15.30 16.86 18.99
C LEU A 495 -15.43 15.62 19.89
N ALA A 496 -14.66 14.56 19.64
CA ALA A 496 -14.64 13.37 20.48
C ALA A 496 -14.21 13.70 21.92
N ASN A 497 -13.24 14.61 22.09
CA ASN A 497 -12.83 15.11 23.41
C ASN A 497 -13.93 15.91 24.10
N ASP A 498 -14.63 16.78 23.36
CA ASP A 498 -15.73 17.57 23.90
C ASP A 498 -16.92 16.68 24.33
N LEU A 499 -17.14 15.57 23.60
CA LEU A 499 -18.19 14.57 23.90
C LEU A 499 -17.78 13.62 25.05
N GLY A 500 -16.52 13.19 25.07
CA GLY A 500 -15.92 12.34 26.10
C GLY A 500 -15.49 13.10 27.37
N GLY A 501 -15.62 14.43 27.37
CA GLY A 501 -15.06 15.34 28.37
C GLY A 501 -16.07 16.34 28.94
N LYS A 502 -17.04 15.84 29.72
CA LYS A 502 -17.39 16.38 31.05
C LYS A 502 -17.81 15.19 31.92
N LEU A 503 -16.86 14.62 32.64
CA LEU A 503 -17.19 13.94 33.90
C LEU A 503 -17.23 15.03 35.01
N PRO A 504 -18.12 14.89 36.00
CA PRO A 504 -18.56 15.95 36.93
C PRO A 504 -17.45 16.76 37.61
#